data_AF-A0A1G7UXB3-F1
#
_entry.id   AF-A0A1G7UXB3-F1
#
_cell.length_a   1.000
_cell.length_b   1.000
_cell.length_c   1.000
_cell.angle_alpha   90.00
_cell.angle_beta   90.00
_cell.angle_gamma   90.00
#
_symmetry.space_group_name_H-M   'P 1'
#
loop_
_entity.id
_entity.type
_entity.pdbx_description
1 polymer ?
#
loop_
_entity_poly.entity_id
_entity_poly.type
_entity_poly.pdbx_seq_one_letter_code
_entity_poly.pdbx_strand_id
1 'polypeptide(L)' 'METLTIEINNPKARRLIDDLADLGLISVKEEKRSWSERWEDLSKTLPDTSLITEEEIFEEINAVRKSSQSH' A
#
# COMPACT_ATOMS: atom_id res chain seq x y z
N MET A 1 -25.83 10.69 -12.39
CA MET A 1 -24.53 11.29 -12.72
C MET A 1 -23.74 10.24 -13.47
N GLU A 2 -23.44 10.49 -14.73
CA GLU A 2 -22.63 9.59 -15.55
C GLU A 2 -21.15 9.81 -15.20
N THR A 3 -20.38 8.73 -15.08
CA THR A 3 -18.95 8.79 -14.79
C THR A 3 -18.20 8.32 -16.03
N LEU A 4 -17.28 9.15 -16.52
CA LEU A 4 -16.45 8.85 -17.69
C LEU A 4 -15.00 8.68 -17.23
N THR A 5 -14.40 7.54 -17.55
CA THR A 5 -12.97 7.29 -17.36
C THR A 5 -12.22 7.73 -18.62
N ILE A 6 -11.22 8.59 -18.48
CA ILE A 6 -10.45 9.16 -19.59
C ILE A 6 -8.96 8.89 -19.34
N GLU A 7 -8.28 8.30 -20.32
CA GLU A 7 -6.83 8.14 -20.29
C GLU A 7 -6.14 9.39 -20.87
N ILE A 8 -5.25 10.00 -20.09
CA ILE A 8 -4.56 11.24 -20.49
C ILE A 8 -3.14 10.90 -20.98
N ASN A 9 -2.96 10.92 -22.30
CA ASN A 9 -1.65 10.65 -22.92
C ASN A 9 -0.69 11.85 -22.92
N ASN A 10 -1.20 13.08 -22.73
CA ASN A 10 -0.40 14.31 -22.83
C ASN A 10 -0.45 15.11 -21.52
N PRO A 11 0.70 15.45 -20.90
CA PRO A 11 0.72 16.22 -19.65
C PRO A 11 0.11 17.63 -19.77
N LYS A 12 0.05 18.21 -20.97
CA LYS A 12 -0.66 19.49 -21.20
C LYS A 12 -2.17 19.35 -21.06
N ALA A 13 -2.73 18.20 -21.45
CA ALA A 13 -4.15 17.95 -21.29
C ALA A 13 -4.53 17.81 -19.81
N ARG A 14 -3.63 17.33 -18.95
CA ARG A 14 -3.85 17.29 -17.50
C ARG A 14 -4.16 18.68 -16.93
N ARG A 15 -3.40 19.70 -17.32
CA ARG A 15 -3.65 21.09 -16.86
C ARG A 15 -5.05 21.58 -17.22
N LEU A 16 -5.54 21.27 -18.41
CA LEU A 16 -6.90 21.64 -18.83
C LEU A 16 -7.96 20.92 -17.98
N ILE A 17 -7.73 19.67 -17.61
CA ILE A 17 -8.64 18.93 -16.71
C ILE A 17 -8.63 19.54 -15.31
N ASP A 18 -7.45 19.91 -14.81
CA ASP A 18 -7.31 20.59 -13.52
C ASP A 18 -8.06 21.94 -13.54
N ASP A 19 -7.89 22.74 -14.60
CA ASP A 19 -8.61 24.02 -14.78
C ASP A 19 -10.14 23.82 -14.82
N LEU A 20 -10.63 22.78 -15.48
CA LEU A 20 -12.07 22.45 -15.52
C LEU A 20 -12.61 22.03 -14.15
N ALA A 21 -11.80 21.32 -13.36
CA ALA A 21 -12.14 20.95 -11.99
C ALA A 21 -12.15 22.17 -11.06
N ASP A 22 -11.19 23.08 -11.21
CA ASP A 22 -11.11 24.34 -10.45
C ASP A 22 -12.32 25.26 -10.72
N LEU A 23 -12.82 25.26 -11.95
CA LEU A 23 -14.06 25.95 -12.31
C LEU A 23 -15.33 25.25 -11.79
N GLY A 24 -15.21 24.07 -11.16
CA GLY A 24 -16.33 23.31 -10.61
C GLY A 24 -17.20 22.62 -11.66
N LEU A 25 -16.71 22.47 -12.90
CA LEU A 25 -17.47 21.86 -14.00
C LEU A 25 -17.42 20.34 -13.96
N ILE A 26 -16.32 19.77 -13.47
CA ILE A 26 -16.10 18.34 -13.36
C ILE A 26 -15.57 17.98 -11.97
N SER A 27 -15.72 16.72 -11.58
CA SER A 27 -15.10 16.16 -10.37
C SER A 27 -14.13 15.05 -10.77
N VAL A 28 -12.85 15.25 -10.48
CA VAL A 28 -11.82 14.23 -10.70
C VAL A 28 -11.85 13.27 -9.51
N LYS A 29 -12.19 12.01 -9.76
CA LYS A 29 -12.12 10.96 -8.75
C LYS A 29 -10.84 10.18 -8.95
N GLU A 30 -9.99 10.19 -7.93
CA GLU A 30 -8.85 9.27 -7.90
C GLU A 30 -9.37 7.85 -7.72
N GLU A 31 -8.92 6.94 -8.58
CA GLU A 31 -9.16 5.52 -8.41
C GLU A 31 -8.35 5.04 -7.21
N LYS A 32 -9.01 5.01 -6.04
CA LYS A 32 -8.41 4.47 -4.84
C LYS A 32 -8.23 2.97 -5.06
N ARG A 33 -6.99 2.51 -5.18
CA ARG A 33 -6.67 1.07 -5.17
C ARG A 33 -7.44 0.40 -4.05
N SER A 34 -8.10 -0.70 -4.38
CA SER A 34 -8.83 -1.53 -3.43
C SER A 34 -7.89 -1.99 -2.32
N TRP A 35 -8.44 -2.19 -1.12
CA TRP A 35 -7.68 -2.72 0.01
C TRP A 35 -6.97 -4.04 -0.34
N SER A 36 -7.62 -4.88 -1.15
CA SER A 36 -7.07 -6.13 -1.68
C SER A 36 -5.79 -5.91 -2.50
N GLU A 37 -5.76 -4.95 -3.42
CA GLU A 37 -4.56 -4.66 -4.22
C GLU A 37 -3.42 -4.12 -3.36
N ARG A 38 -3.74 -3.27 -2.38
CA ARG A 38 -2.73 -2.76 -1.43
C ARG A 38 -2.17 -3.87 -0.55
N TRP A 39 -3.02 -4.79 -0.12
CA TRP A 39 -2.61 -5.94 0.68
C TRP A 39 -1.73 -6.91 -0.11
N GLU A 40 -2.03 -7.13 -1.39
CA GLU A 40 -1.21 -7.97 -2.26
C GLU A 40 0.18 -7.37 -2.52
N ASP A 41 0.28 -6.06 -2.72
CA ASP A 41 1.56 -5.37 -2.84
C ASP A 41 2.38 -5.49 -1.53
N LEU A 42 1.71 -5.32 -0.38
CA LEU A 42 2.35 -5.45 0.93
C LEU A 42 2.79 -6.88 1.22
N SER A 43 1.97 -7.89 0.93
CA SER A 43 2.29 -9.29 1.22
C SER A 43 3.52 -9.78 0.46
N LYS A 44 3.76 -9.26 -0.75
CA LYS A 44 4.99 -9.52 -1.53
C LYS A 44 6.25 -8.96 -0.89
N THR A 45 6.13 -7.92 -0.06
CA THR A 45 7.28 -7.31 0.65
C THR A 45 7.54 -7.91 2.03
N LEU A 46 6.62 -8.73 2.54
CA LEU A 46 6.80 -9.38 3.83
C LEU A 46 7.78 -10.55 3.69
N PRO A 47 8.66 -10.74 4.69
CA PRO A 47 9.56 -11.88 4.72
C PRO A 47 8.74 -13.17 4.78
N ASP A 48 9.23 -14.19 4.06
CA ASP A 48 8.58 -15.49 4.03
C ASP A 48 8.70 -16.16 5.39
N THR A 49 7.57 -16.27 6.10
CA THR A 49 7.49 -16.91 7.42
C THR A 49 7.64 -18.43 7.35
N SER A 50 7.62 -19.03 6.16
CA SER A 50 7.86 -20.48 6.00
C SER A 50 9.32 -20.89 6.17
N LEU A 51 10.23 -19.92 6.21
CA LEU A 51 11.67 -20.16 6.44
C LEU A 51 12.04 -20.17 7.91
N ILE A 52 11.15 -19.74 8.80
CA ILE A 52 11.41 -19.69 10.24
C ILE A 52 10.97 -21.01 10.86
N THR A 53 11.91 -21.76 11.43
CA THR A 53 11.59 -23.03 12.11
C THR A 53 11.11 -22.80 13.53
N GLU A 54 10.39 -23.78 14.09
CA GLU A 54 9.94 -23.71 15.50
C GLU A 54 11.14 -23.59 16.44
N GLU A 55 12.25 -24.26 16.13
CA GLU A 55 13.48 -24.22 16.90
C GLU A 55 14.08 -22.80 16.98
N GLU A 56 14.14 -22.08 15.85
CA GLU A 56 14.64 -20.68 15.82
C GLU A 56 13.77 -19.75 16.67
N ILE A 57 12.44 -19.94 16.65
CA ILE A 57 11.50 -19.19 17.50
C ILE A 57 11.77 -19.47 18.98
N PHE A 58 11.97 -20.74 19.36
CA PHE A 58 12.27 -21.10 20.74
C PHE A 58 13.63 -20.56 21.21
N GLU A 59 14.63 -20.53 20.33
CA GLU A 59 15.94 -19.94 20.62
C GLU A 59 15.85 -18.44 20.90
N GLU A 60 15.12 -17.68 20.08
CA GLU A 60 14.92 -16.24 20.27
C GLU A 60 14.20 -15.95 21.60
N ILE A 61 13.11 -16.67 21.88
CA ILE A 61 12.36 -16.54 23.15
C ILE A 61 13.27 -16.83 24.35
N ASN A 62 14.08 -17.88 24.27
CA ASN A 62 15.02 -18.23 25.34
C ASN A 62 16.13 -17.19 25.51
N ALA A 63 16.63 -16.60 24.42
CA ALA A 63 17.62 -15.52 24.46
C ALA A 63 17.06 -14.28 25.16
N VAL A 64 15.83 -13.88 24.82
CA VAL A 64 15.14 -12.73 25.46
C VAL A 64 14.85 -13.01 26.94
N ARG A 65 14.42 -14.23 27.29
CA ARG A 65 14.20 -14.60 28.70
C ARG A 65 15.48 -14.57 29.53
N LYS A 66 16.61 -15.02 28.97
CA LYS A 66 17.92 -14.99 29.64
C LYS A 66 18.46 -13.57 29.83
N SER A 67 18.31 -12.70 28.83
CA SER A 67 18.71 -11.29 28.94
C SER A 67 17.85 -10.52 29.93
N SER A 68 16.56 -10.86 30.04
CA SER A 68 15.62 -10.22 30.98
C SER A 68 15.80 -10.67 32.44
N GLN A 69 16.46 -11.81 32.70
CA GLN A 69 16.73 -12.32 34.05
C GLN A 69 18.12 -11.94 34.59
N SER A 70 18.96 -11.24 33.82
CA SER A 70 20.27 -10.75 34.27
C SER A 70 20.23 -9.29 34.78
N HIS A 71 19.06 -8.78 35.14
CA HIS A 71 18.85 -7.45 35.71
C HIS A 71 18.28 -7.51 37.13
#